data_AF-A0A950BE12-F1
#
_entry.id   AF-A0A950BE12-F1
#
_cell.length_a   1.000
_cell.length_b   1.000
_cell.length_c   1.000
_cell.angle_alpha   90.00
_cell.angle_beta   90.00
_cell.angle_gamma   90.00
#
_symmetry.space_group_name_H-M   'P 1'
#
loop_
_entity.id
_entity.type
_entity.pdbx_description
1 polymer ?
#
loop_
_entity_poly.entity_id
_entity_poly.type
_entity_poly.pdbx_seq_one_letter_code
_entity_poly.pdbx_strand_id
1 'polypeptide(L)'
;MADTAIVSAKSKSMTIGEGGTALALTALAFVSLVVAAKAYTPEYALHAYLFTAASAAAVIAIVNRYYERPATLPPLTIDGKPNYNMGPVKFATIAALVWGIAGFTVGLWAALELAFPAFNLDLPWTSFGRIRPLHTSAVIFAFGGNVLIATSFYVVQRTCRARLAGDIAPWFVVLGYNFFIVIAGTGYLLGITQSKEYAEPEWYADLWLTIVWVVYLLVYIATIMKR
;
A
#
# COMPACT_ATOMS: atom_id res chain seq x y z
N MET A 1 -51.98 -24.26 -8.55
CA MET A 1 -51.56 -22.98 -9.15
C MET A 1 -50.28 -22.59 -8.43
N ALA A 2 -49.13 -22.89 -9.00
CA ALA A 2 -47.83 -22.67 -8.36
C ALA A 2 -47.39 -21.23 -8.65
N ASP A 3 -47.32 -20.40 -7.61
CA ASP A 3 -46.70 -19.08 -7.67
C ASP A 3 -45.18 -19.26 -7.79
N THR A 4 -44.70 -19.33 -9.03
CA THR A 4 -43.29 -19.13 -9.36
C THR A 4 -42.97 -17.65 -9.16
N ALA A 5 -42.67 -17.27 -7.92
CA ALA A 5 -42.06 -15.98 -7.63
C ALA A 5 -40.74 -15.88 -8.40
N ILE A 6 -40.74 -15.09 -9.47
CA ILE A 6 -39.53 -14.72 -10.21
C ILE A 6 -38.67 -13.91 -9.24
N VAL A 7 -37.69 -14.57 -8.62
CA VAL A 7 -36.66 -13.90 -7.85
C VAL A 7 -35.87 -13.03 -8.83
N SER A 8 -36.16 -11.73 -8.83
CA SER A 8 -35.43 -10.72 -9.61
C SER A 8 -33.94 -10.82 -9.27
N ALA A 9 -33.14 -11.36 -10.18
CA ALA A 9 -31.70 -11.44 -10.02
C ALA A 9 -31.15 -10.03 -9.79
N LYS A 10 -30.52 -9.80 -8.64
CA LYS A 10 -29.96 -8.48 -8.29
C LYS A 10 -28.88 -8.13 -9.32
N SER A 11 -29.11 -7.07 -10.09
CA SER A 11 -28.17 -6.62 -11.13
C SER A 11 -26.79 -6.35 -10.51
N LYS A 12 -25.75 -6.95 -11.09
CA LYS A 12 -24.36 -6.80 -10.66
C LYS A 12 -23.83 -5.45 -11.17
N SER A 13 -23.37 -4.61 -10.25
CA SER A 13 -22.75 -3.32 -10.56
C SER A 13 -21.47 -3.10 -9.76
N MET A 14 -20.57 -2.27 -10.28
CA MET A 14 -19.39 -1.83 -9.55
C MET A 14 -19.81 -0.93 -8.39
N THR A 15 -19.22 -1.15 -7.23
CA THR A 15 -19.35 -0.23 -6.10
C THR A 15 -18.62 1.07 -6.38
N ILE A 16 -18.97 2.15 -5.66
CA ILE A 16 -18.23 3.43 -5.73
C ILE A 16 -16.75 3.21 -5.39
N GLY A 17 -16.44 2.31 -4.45
CA GLY A 17 -15.07 1.96 -4.12
C GLY A 17 -14.32 1.26 -5.26
N GLU A 18 -14.98 0.41 -6.03
CA GLU A 18 -14.35 -0.24 -7.20
C GLU A 18 -14.22 0.74 -8.37
N GLY A 19 -15.32 1.36 -8.80
CA GLY A 19 -15.35 2.23 -9.97
C GLY A 19 -14.55 3.52 -9.75
N GLY A 20 -14.71 4.16 -8.59
CA GLY A 20 -13.99 5.39 -8.26
C GLY A 20 -12.48 5.17 -8.11
N THR A 21 -12.06 4.09 -7.43
CA THR A 21 -10.62 3.77 -7.30
C THR A 21 -10.02 3.38 -8.65
N ALA A 22 -10.71 2.57 -9.45
CA ALA A 22 -10.25 2.21 -10.78
C ALA A 22 -10.08 3.46 -11.67
N LEU A 23 -11.07 4.36 -11.68
CA LEU A 23 -11.00 5.60 -12.47
C LEU A 23 -9.83 6.49 -12.03
N ALA A 24 -9.66 6.68 -10.72
CA ALA A 24 -8.56 7.49 -10.17
C ALA A 24 -7.19 6.91 -10.55
N LEU A 25 -7.03 5.58 -10.46
CA LEU A 25 -5.79 4.90 -10.82
C LEU A 25 -5.56 4.89 -12.34
N THR A 26 -6.59 4.82 -13.18
CA THR A 26 -6.45 5.00 -14.63
C THR A 26 -5.93 6.40 -14.96
N ALA A 27 -6.47 7.44 -14.32
CA ALA A 27 -5.99 8.80 -14.48
C ALA A 27 -4.53 8.94 -14.01
N LEU A 28 -4.20 8.38 -12.84
CA LEU A 28 -2.83 8.35 -12.31
C LEU A 28 -1.87 7.63 -13.25
N ALA A 29 -2.25 6.49 -13.83
CA ALA A 29 -1.44 5.75 -14.78
C ALA A 29 -1.13 6.59 -16.02
N PHE A 30 -2.14 7.25 -16.59
CA PHE A 30 -1.97 8.11 -17.76
C PHE A 30 -1.06 9.30 -17.47
N VAL A 31 -1.32 10.02 -16.37
CA VAL A 31 -0.49 11.17 -15.97
C VAL A 31 0.94 10.75 -15.71
N SER A 32 1.15 9.64 -14.98
CA SER A 32 2.48 9.14 -14.65
C SER A 32 3.25 8.70 -15.90
N LEU A 33 2.58 8.16 -16.91
CA LEU A 33 3.20 7.79 -18.19
C LEU A 33 3.68 9.03 -18.95
N VAL A 34 2.89 10.10 -18.97
CA VAL A 34 3.27 11.38 -19.59
C VAL A 34 4.44 12.01 -18.83
N VAL A 35 4.43 11.97 -17.50
CA VAL A 35 5.54 12.45 -16.66
C VAL A 35 6.81 11.65 -16.95
N ALA A 36 6.73 10.32 -17.02
CA ALA A 36 7.87 9.46 -17.31
C ALA A 36 8.49 9.79 -18.68
N ALA A 37 7.65 10.00 -19.71
CA ALA A 37 8.12 10.35 -21.06
C ALA A 37 8.77 11.73 -21.16
N LYS A 38 8.52 12.62 -20.18
CA LYS A 38 9.06 13.99 -20.14
C LYS A 38 10.05 14.22 -19.00
N ALA A 39 10.40 13.18 -18.25
CA ALA A 39 11.26 13.30 -17.08
C ALA A 39 12.68 13.70 -17.50
N TYR A 40 13.25 14.67 -16.78
CA TYR A 40 14.60 15.18 -17.04
C TYR A 40 15.68 14.19 -16.58
N THR A 41 15.45 13.45 -15.49
CA THR A 41 16.39 12.46 -14.94
C THR A 41 15.84 11.04 -15.07
N PRO A 42 16.70 10.04 -15.35
CA PRO A 42 16.27 8.66 -15.50
C PRO A 42 15.73 8.05 -14.21
N GLU A 43 16.21 8.49 -13.04
CA GLU A 43 15.76 7.99 -11.75
C GLU A 43 14.32 8.46 -11.45
N TYR A 44 13.99 9.70 -11.81
CA TYR A 44 12.62 10.20 -11.70
C TYR A 44 11.70 9.52 -12.74
N ALA A 45 12.21 9.31 -13.96
CA ALA A 45 11.48 8.57 -15.00
C ALA A 45 11.13 7.15 -14.53
N LEU A 46 12.08 6.44 -13.91
CA LEU A 46 11.87 5.11 -13.34
C LEU A 46 10.71 5.10 -12.34
N HIS A 47 10.69 6.04 -11.39
CA HIS A 47 9.61 6.11 -10.42
C HIS A 47 8.26 6.42 -11.09
N ALA A 48 8.22 7.33 -12.07
CA ALA A 48 7.00 7.60 -12.83
C ALA A 48 6.52 6.36 -13.62
N TYR A 49 7.43 5.55 -14.16
CA TYR A 49 7.08 4.26 -14.76
C TYR A 49 6.55 3.26 -13.73
N LEU A 50 7.11 3.20 -12.52
CA LEU A 50 6.59 2.36 -11.43
C LEU A 50 5.18 2.78 -11.02
N PHE A 51 4.90 4.09 -10.93
CA PHE A 51 3.54 4.60 -10.69
C PHE A 51 2.58 4.19 -11.80
N THR A 52 3.02 4.27 -13.06
CA THR A 52 2.22 3.83 -14.22
C THR A 52 1.90 2.35 -14.14
N ALA A 53 2.92 1.51 -13.96
CA ALA A 53 2.79 0.06 -13.93
C ALA A 53 1.93 -0.42 -12.75
N ALA A 54 2.18 0.12 -11.54
CA ALA A 54 1.41 -0.23 -10.35
C ALA A 54 -0.06 0.20 -10.48
N SER A 55 -0.32 1.38 -11.03
CA SER A 55 -1.68 1.86 -11.24
C SER A 55 -2.43 1.02 -12.27
N ALA A 56 -1.80 0.67 -13.40
CA ALA A 56 -2.38 -0.20 -14.40
C ALA A 56 -2.67 -1.61 -13.84
N ALA A 57 -1.71 -2.19 -13.10
CA ALA A 57 -1.88 -3.48 -12.45
C ALA A 57 -3.03 -3.46 -11.42
N ALA A 58 -3.16 -2.39 -10.65
CA ALA A 58 -4.23 -2.23 -9.68
C ALA A 58 -5.61 -2.07 -10.35
N VAL A 59 -5.71 -1.35 -11.48
CA VAL A 59 -6.94 -1.28 -12.27
C VAL A 59 -7.34 -2.66 -12.78
N ILE A 60 -6.39 -3.40 -13.37
CA ILE A 60 -6.62 -4.77 -13.84
C ILE A 60 -7.09 -5.66 -12.68
N ALA A 61 -6.44 -5.58 -11.52
CA ALA A 61 -6.82 -6.34 -10.34
C ALA A 61 -8.24 -5.99 -9.84
N ILE A 62 -8.63 -4.72 -9.84
CA ILE A 62 -9.98 -4.29 -9.45
C ILE A 62 -11.02 -4.81 -10.44
N VAL A 63 -10.74 -4.72 -11.75
CA VAL A 63 -11.65 -5.19 -12.81
C VAL A 63 -11.80 -6.71 -12.77
N ASN A 64 -10.70 -7.45 -12.64
CA ASN A 64 -10.73 -8.90 -12.49
C ASN A 64 -11.50 -9.32 -11.25
N ARG A 65 -11.22 -8.69 -10.11
CA ARG A 65 -11.98 -8.88 -8.86
C ARG A 65 -13.47 -8.64 -9.07
N TYR A 66 -13.85 -7.57 -9.78
CA TYR A 66 -15.24 -7.28 -10.08
C TYR A 66 -15.88 -8.43 -10.86
N TYR A 67 -15.22 -8.96 -11.89
CA TYR A 67 -15.76 -10.07 -12.67
C TYR A 67 -15.84 -11.37 -11.86
N GLU A 68 -14.84 -11.67 -11.03
CA GLU A 68 -14.79 -12.89 -10.22
C GLU A 68 -15.74 -12.90 -9.02
N ARG A 69 -16.03 -11.73 -8.42
CA ARG A 69 -16.90 -11.69 -7.23
C ARG A 69 -18.38 -11.94 -7.57
N PRO A 70 -19.17 -12.49 -6.62
CA PRO A 70 -20.62 -12.53 -6.76
C PRO A 70 -21.25 -11.13 -6.80
N ALA A 71 -22.50 -11.05 -7.26
CA ALA A 71 -23.27 -9.80 -7.30
C ALA A 71 -23.53 -9.22 -5.90
N THR A 72 -23.64 -10.09 -4.90
CA THR A 72 -23.77 -9.73 -3.48
C THR A 72 -22.43 -9.36 -2.89
N LEU A 73 -22.40 -8.25 -2.14
CA LEU A 73 -21.21 -7.83 -1.41
C LEU A 73 -20.99 -8.70 -0.16
N PRO A 74 -19.76 -8.79 0.36
CA PRO A 74 -19.48 -9.51 1.59
C PRO A 74 -20.40 -9.03 2.74
N PRO A 75 -21.14 -9.94 3.39
CA PRO A 75 -22.06 -9.55 4.45
C PRO A 75 -21.28 -8.97 5.64
N LEU A 76 -21.86 -8.02 6.37
CA LEU A 76 -21.23 -7.41 7.55
C LEU A 76 -21.18 -8.38 8.74
N THR A 77 -22.12 -9.32 8.80
CA THR A 77 -22.24 -10.34 9.84
C THR A 77 -22.52 -11.70 9.24
N ILE A 78 -21.98 -12.75 9.84
CA ILE A 78 -22.26 -14.16 9.52
C ILE A 78 -22.68 -14.82 10.84
N ASP A 79 -23.84 -15.49 10.86
CA ASP A 79 -24.39 -16.18 12.04
C ASP A 79 -24.42 -15.32 13.31
N GLY A 80 -24.84 -14.06 13.16
CA GLY A 80 -24.92 -13.09 14.27
C GLY A 80 -23.58 -12.57 14.79
N LYS A 81 -22.45 -12.95 14.17
CA LYS A 81 -21.11 -12.48 14.52
C LYS A 81 -20.55 -11.54 13.43
N PRO A 82 -19.74 -10.54 13.78
CA PRO A 82 -19.12 -9.67 12.78
C PRO A 82 -18.22 -10.45 11.81
N ASN A 83 -18.40 -10.23 10.50
CA ASN A 83 -17.57 -10.80 9.45
C ASN A 83 -16.35 -9.90 9.23
N TYR A 84 -15.28 -10.09 9.98
CA TYR A 84 -14.08 -9.25 9.89
C TYR A 84 -13.35 -9.37 8.54
N ASN A 85 -12.85 -8.24 8.03
CA ASN A 85 -12.01 -8.20 6.84
C ASN A 85 -10.56 -8.50 7.23
N MET A 86 -10.20 -9.80 7.22
CA MET A 86 -8.86 -10.26 7.61
C MET A 86 -7.84 -10.28 6.45
N GLY A 87 -8.28 -10.08 5.20
CA GLY A 87 -7.38 -10.11 4.03
C GLY A 87 -6.25 -9.07 4.13
N PRO A 88 -6.58 -7.77 4.23
CA PRO A 88 -5.58 -6.70 4.38
C PRO A 88 -4.71 -6.87 5.62
N VAL A 89 -5.29 -7.34 6.74
CA VAL A 89 -4.56 -7.59 7.99
C VAL A 89 -3.48 -8.65 7.77
N LYS A 90 -3.84 -9.80 7.19
CA LYS A 90 -2.90 -10.89 6.92
C LYS A 90 -1.79 -10.46 5.96
N PHE A 91 -2.14 -9.72 4.91
CA PHE A 91 -1.17 -9.17 3.98
C PHE A 91 -0.17 -8.25 4.69
N ALA A 92 -0.66 -7.28 5.47
CA ALA A 92 0.20 -6.36 6.21
C ALA A 92 1.06 -7.08 7.27
N THR A 93 0.55 -8.13 7.92
CA THR A 93 1.36 -8.97 8.83
C THR A 93 2.51 -9.66 8.11
N ILE A 94 2.27 -10.25 6.94
CA ILE A 94 3.32 -10.89 6.15
C ILE A 94 4.31 -9.84 5.64
N ALA A 95 3.82 -8.72 5.13
CA ALA A 95 4.65 -7.60 4.68
C ALA A 95 5.53 -7.07 5.81
N ALA A 96 5.01 -6.93 7.03
CA ALA A 96 5.80 -6.55 8.20
C ALA A 96 6.97 -7.52 8.43
N LEU A 97 6.74 -8.83 8.38
CA LEU A 97 7.84 -9.80 8.54
C LEU A 97 8.89 -9.68 7.44
N VAL A 98 8.46 -9.56 6.18
CA VAL A 98 9.36 -9.40 5.04
C VAL A 98 10.21 -8.13 5.18
N TRP A 99 9.57 -7.00 5.48
CA TRP A 99 10.28 -5.72 5.66
C TRP A 99 11.12 -5.68 6.93
N GLY A 100 10.72 -6.40 7.98
CA GLY A 100 11.52 -6.56 9.19
C GLY A 100 12.83 -7.27 8.89
N ILE A 101 12.78 -8.40 8.19
CA ILE A 101 13.97 -9.12 7.74
C ILE A 101 14.82 -8.20 6.86
N ALA A 102 14.24 -7.59 5.83
CA ALA A 102 14.98 -6.71 4.92
C ALA A 102 15.63 -5.52 5.67
N GLY A 103 14.88 -4.81 6.51
CA GLY A 103 15.36 -3.66 7.26
C GLY A 103 16.48 -4.00 8.24
N PHE A 104 16.37 -5.13 8.95
CA PHE A 104 17.43 -5.59 9.84
C PHE A 104 18.66 -6.11 9.10
N THR A 105 18.50 -6.76 7.94
CA THR A 105 19.62 -7.14 7.08
C THR A 105 20.38 -5.92 6.56
N VAL A 106 19.68 -4.89 6.07
CA VAL A 106 20.32 -3.63 5.65
C VAL A 106 21.00 -2.93 6.84
N GLY A 107 20.42 -3.01 8.04
CA GLY A 107 21.04 -2.49 9.27
C GLY A 107 22.34 -3.21 9.64
N LEU A 108 22.35 -4.54 9.54
CA LEU A 108 23.55 -5.33 9.72
C LEU A 108 24.62 -4.97 8.69
N TRP A 109 24.22 -4.80 7.43
CA TRP A 109 25.12 -4.36 6.36
C TRP A 109 25.74 -2.98 6.65
N ALA A 110 24.92 -2.00 7.04
CA ALA A 110 25.39 -0.68 7.43
C ALA A 110 26.38 -0.73 8.61
N ALA A 111 26.14 -1.61 9.58
CA ALA A 111 27.07 -1.83 10.69
C ALA A 111 28.40 -2.44 10.23
N LEU A 112 28.36 -3.36 9.26
CA LEU A 112 29.57 -3.94 8.66
C LEU A 112 30.39 -2.91 7.88
N GLU A 113 29.77 -1.96 7.18
CA GLU A 113 30.49 -0.87 6.50
C GLU A 113 31.26 0.02 7.47
N LEU A 114 30.71 0.27 8.67
CA LEU A 114 31.39 1.03 9.73
C LEU A 114 32.57 0.26 10.36
N ALA A 115 32.48 -1.06 10.45
CA ALA A 115 33.54 -1.91 10.98
C ALA A 115 34.62 -2.22 9.94
N PHE A 116 34.18 -2.44 8.69
CA PHE A 116 34.97 -2.90 7.56
C PHE A 116 34.55 -2.10 6.30
N PRO A 117 35.24 -0.99 5.99
CA PRO A 117 34.86 -0.10 4.89
C PRO A 117 34.75 -0.79 3.52
N ALA A 118 35.43 -1.93 3.32
CA ALA A 118 35.35 -2.74 2.10
C ALA A 118 33.91 -3.17 1.73
N PHE A 119 32.97 -3.24 2.68
CA PHE A 119 31.57 -3.54 2.42
C PHE A 119 30.80 -2.45 1.66
N ASN A 120 31.39 -1.26 1.47
CA ASN A 120 30.82 -0.23 0.58
C ASN A 120 30.90 -0.65 -0.90
N LEU A 121 31.75 -1.64 -1.24
CA LEU A 121 31.98 -2.18 -2.60
C LEU A 121 32.40 -1.14 -3.66
N ASP A 122 32.76 0.08 -3.25
CA ASP A 122 33.03 1.23 -4.13
C ASP A 122 31.89 1.51 -5.14
N LEU A 123 30.64 1.17 -4.79
CA LEU A 123 29.45 1.44 -5.60
C LEU A 123 28.58 2.52 -4.94
N PRO A 124 27.97 3.44 -5.72
CA PRO A 124 27.15 4.50 -5.14
C PRO A 124 25.98 3.99 -4.29
N TRP A 125 25.26 2.96 -4.74
CA TRP A 125 24.06 2.42 -4.10
C TRP A 125 24.34 1.53 -2.87
N THR A 126 25.58 1.05 -2.69
CA THR A 126 26.00 0.35 -1.46
C THR A 126 26.88 1.22 -0.58
N SER A 127 26.91 2.53 -0.80
CA SER A 127 27.62 3.44 0.10
C SER A 127 26.82 3.66 1.38
N PHE A 128 27.51 3.80 2.51
CA PHE A 128 26.90 4.06 3.82
C PHE A 128 25.91 5.23 3.82
N GLY A 129 26.23 6.29 3.06
CA GLY A 129 25.37 7.47 2.93
C GLY A 129 23.99 7.16 2.33
N ARG A 130 23.87 6.15 1.45
CA ARG A 130 22.60 5.73 0.84
C ARG A 130 21.95 4.55 1.58
N ILE A 131 22.76 3.65 2.13
CA ILE A 131 22.29 2.49 2.89
C ILE A 131 21.68 2.92 4.24
N ARG A 132 22.21 3.96 4.90
CA ARG A 132 21.68 4.47 6.16
C ARG A 132 20.20 4.88 6.08
N PRO A 133 19.78 5.82 5.21
CA PRO A 133 18.37 6.22 5.12
C PRO A 133 17.48 5.06 4.65
N LEU A 134 17.99 4.14 3.83
CA LEU A 134 17.29 2.91 3.48
C LEU A 134 17.00 2.03 4.71
N HIS A 135 18.01 1.77 5.55
CA HIS A 135 17.83 1.01 6.79
C HIS A 135 16.79 1.69 7.70
N THR A 136 16.98 2.97 7.99
CA THR A 136 16.13 3.73 8.91
C THR A 136 14.67 3.70 8.45
N SER A 137 14.41 3.99 7.17
CA SER A 137 13.07 3.94 6.61
C SER A 137 12.49 2.52 6.54
N ALA A 138 13.31 1.52 6.22
CA ALA A 138 12.86 0.13 6.18
C ALA A 138 12.42 -0.37 7.58
N VAL A 139 13.15 -0.02 8.64
CA VAL A 139 12.78 -0.45 9.99
C VAL A 139 11.59 0.33 10.54
N ILE A 140 11.55 1.65 10.33
CA ILE A 140 10.48 2.49 10.90
C ILE A 140 9.21 2.41 10.07
N PHE A 141 9.29 2.78 8.80
CA PHE A 141 8.10 2.90 7.96
C PHE A 141 7.73 1.55 7.34
N ALA A 142 8.68 0.77 6.84
CA ALA A 142 8.32 -0.49 6.19
C ALA A 142 7.89 -1.57 7.18
N PHE A 143 8.76 -1.91 8.13
CA PHE A 143 8.45 -2.86 9.19
C PHE A 143 7.43 -2.27 10.18
N GLY A 144 7.80 -1.20 10.90
CA GLY A 144 6.95 -0.61 11.94
C GLY A 144 5.60 -0.15 11.41
N GLY A 145 5.55 0.48 10.23
CA GLY A 145 4.30 0.91 9.62
C GLY A 145 3.37 -0.24 9.23
N ASN A 146 3.88 -1.33 8.65
CA ASN A 146 3.04 -2.51 8.39
C ASN A 146 2.57 -3.18 9.68
N VAL A 147 3.39 -3.21 10.75
CA VAL A 147 2.95 -3.66 12.09
C VAL A 147 1.79 -2.80 12.58
N LEU A 148 1.91 -1.48 12.51
CA LEU A 148 0.86 -0.55 12.95
C LEU A 148 -0.43 -0.70 12.13
N ILE A 149 -0.36 -0.83 10.81
CA ILE A 149 -1.54 -1.02 9.97
C ILE A 149 -2.22 -2.37 10.27
N ALA A 150 -1.44 -3.45 10.36
CA ALA A 150 -1.98 -4.78 10.65
C ALA A 150 -2.67 -4.81 12.02
N THR A 151 -1.99 -4.28 13.05
CA THR A 151 -2.51 -4.27 14.43
C THR A 151 -3.72 -3.35 14.56
N SER A 152 -3.68 -2.14 13.99
CA SER A 152 -4.80 -1.19 14.09
C SER A 152 -6.05 -1.73 13.40
N PHE A 153 -5.93 -2.29 12.19
CA PHE A 153 -7.04 -2.90 11.46
C PHE A 153 -7.57 -4.17 12.15
N TYR A 154 -6.71 -4.95 12.80
CA TYR A 154 -7.13 -6.10 13.58
C TYR A 154 -7.90 -5.70 14.84
N VAL A 155 -7.37 -4.72 15.58
CA VAL A 155 -7.88 -4.28 16.88
C VAL A 155 -9.18 -3.50 16.69
N VAL A 156 -9.23 -2.49 15.81
CA VAL A 156 -10.41 -1.63 15.63
C VAL A 156 -11.67 -2.42 15.29
N GLN A 157 -11.51 -3.47 14.47
CA GLN A 157 -12.61 -4.36 14.13
C GLN A 157 -13.17 -5.10 15.36
N ARG A 158 -12.28 -5.62 16.21
CA ARG A 158 -12.66 -6.43 17.38
C ARG A 158 -13.17 -5.59 18.54
N THR A 159 -12.60 -4.42 18.76
CA THR A 159 -13.02 -3.50 19.82
C THR A 159 -14.36 -2.83 19.47
N CYS A 160 -14.62 -2.58 18.19
CA CYS A 160 -15.90 -2.06 17.71
C CYS A 160 -16.91 -3.16 17.37
N ARG A 161 -16.49 -4.43 17.33
CA ARG A 161 -17.30 -5.56 16.83
C ARG A 161 -17.91 -5.27 15.45
N ALA A 162 -17.13 -4.63 14.57
CA ALA A 162 -17.56 -4.21 13.25
C ALA A 162 -16.52 -4.60 12.18
N ARG A 163 -16.98 -4.94 10.97
CA ARG A 163 -16.10 -5.12 9.80
C ARG A 163 -15.48 -3.77 9.39
N LEU A 164 -14.24 -3.77 8.91
CA LEU A 164 -13.61 -2.57 8.33
C LEU A 164 -14.52 -1.87 7.33
N ALA A 165 -14.52 -0.53 7.38
CA ALA A 165 -15.24 0.28 6.42
C ALA A 165 -14.63 0.18 5.02
N GLY A 166 -15.48 -0.14 4.03
CA GLY A 166 -15.09 -0.29 2.64
C GLY A 166 -14.49 -1.66 2.33
N ASP A 167 -14.71 -2.13 1.11
CA ASP A 167 -14.16 -3.40 0.64
C ASP A 167 -12.82 -3.20 -0.08
N ILE A 168 -12.72 -2.15 -0.91
CA ILE A 168 -11.49 -1.77 -1.63
C ILE A 168 -10.56 -0.88 -0.80
N ALA A 169 -11.12 0.05 0.00
CA ALA A 169 -10.32 1.04 0.72
C ALA A 169 -9.25 0.45 1.67
N PRO A 170 -9.54 -0.60 2.48
CA PRO A 170 -8.51 -1.24 3.28
C PRO A 170 -7.38 -1.86 2.44
N TRP A 171 -7.70 -2.40 1.26
CA TRP A 171 -6.71 -2.93 0.32
C TRP A 171 -5.87 -1.83 -0.33
N PHE A 172 -6.50 -0.72 -0.71
CA PHE A 172 -5.79 0.47 -1.19
C PHE A 172 -4.76 0.97 -0.17
N VAL A 173 -5.12 0.99 1.12
CA VAL A 173 -4.18 1.38 2.18
C VAL A 173 -2.98 0.44 2.24
N VAL A 174 -3.19 -0.87 2.39
CA VAL A 174 -2.06 -1.79 2.58
C VAL A 174 -1.19 -1.92 1.34
N LEU A 175 -1.77 -1.95 0.14
CA LEU A 175 -1.02 -2.04 -1.11
C LEU A 175 -0.35 -0.70 -1.45
N GLY A 176 -1.07 0.41 -1.28
CA GLY A 176 -0.53 1.75 -1.52
C GLY A 176 0.61 2.11 -0.58
N TYR A 177 0.52 1.69 0.69
CA TYR A 177 1.59 1.87 1.67
C TYR A 177 2.84 1.05 1.29
N ASN A 178 2.66 -0.20 0.84
CA ASN A 178 3.78 -1.02 0.36
C ASN A 178 4.37 -0.49 -0.95
N PHE A 179 3.56 0.13 -1.81
CA PHE A 179 4.07 0.83 -2.98
C PHE A 179 4.92 2.06 -2.60
N PHE A 180 4.49 2.86 -1.62
CA PHE A 180 5.31 3.95 -1.06
C PHE A 180 6.67 3.43 -0.58
N ILE A 181 6.69 2.32 0.17
CA ILE A 181 7.93 1.71 0.67
C ILE A 181 8.88 1.36 -0.48
N VAL A 182 8.36 0.77 -1.56
CA VAL A 182 9.16 0.42 -2.74
C VAL A 182 9.76 1.68 -3.38
N ILE A 183 8.94 2.72 -3.58
CA ILE A 183 9.39 3.99 -4.16
C ILE A 183 10.46 4.69 -3.29
N ALA A 184 10.27 4.72 -1.98
CA ALA A 184 11.24 5.27 -1.05
C ALA A 184 12.56 4.47 -1.09
N GLY A 185 12.47 3.14 -1.01
CA GLY A 185 13.62 2.25 -1.00
C GLY A 185 14.46 2.34 -2.27
N THR A 186 13.83 2.32 -3.45
CA THR A 186 14.53 2.51 -4.73
C THR A 186 15.10 3.92 -4.84
N GLY A 187 14.38 4.94 -4.34
CA GLY A 187 14.85 6.32 -4.30
C GLY A 187 16.16 6.48 -3.54
N TYR A 188 16.26 5.91 -2.33
CA TYR A 188 17.48 6.01 -1.53
C TYR A 188 18.70 5.40 -2.22
N LEU A 189 18.55 4.21 -2.82
CA LEU A 189 19.62 3.55 -3.55
C LEU A 189 20.07 4.37 -4.77
N LEU A 190 19.14 5.04 -5.45
CA LEU A 190 19.40 5.91 -6.59
C LEU A 190 19.92 7.30 -6.17
N GLY A 191 19.87 7.65 -4.89
CA GLY A 191 20.30 8.95 -4.36
C GLY A 191 19.24 10.04 -4.48
N ILE A 192 17.98 9.66 -4.69
CA ILE A 192 16.84 10.58 -4.69
C ILE A 192 16.40 10.81 -3.23
N THR A 193 16.77 11.94 -2.64
CA THR A 193 16.43 12.26 -1.25
C THR A 193 16.40 13.75 -0.92
N GLN A 194 15.49 14.14 -0.02
CA GLN A 194 15.43 15.48 0.57
C GLN A 194 16.50 15.74 1.65
N SER A 195 17.27 14.72 2.07
CA SER A 195 18.29 14.82 3.12
C SER A 195 17.76 15.29 4.49
N LYS A 196 16.45 15.13 4.75
CA LYS A 196 15.81 15.34 6.05
C LYS A 196 15.58 14.00 6.71
N GLU A 197 16.09 13.81 7.92
CA GLU A 197 15.95 12.52 8.62
C GLU A 197 14.47 12.18 8.85
N TYR A 198 14.10 10.93 8.52
CA TYR A 198 12.73 10.39 8.54
C TYR A 198 11.74 11.05 7.57
N ALA A 199 12.23 11.94 6.70
CA ALA A 199 11.50 12.60 5.63
C ALA A 199 12.36 12.61 4.35
N GLU A 200 13.14 11.55 4.16
CA GLU A 200 14.06 11.40 3.04
C GLU A 200 13.39 11.24 1.67
N PRO A 201 12.18 10.64 1.51
CA PRO A 201 11.54 10.50 0.20
C PRO A 201 11.27 11.85 -0.46
N GLU A 202 11.27 11.87 -1.79
CA GLU A 202 10.92 13.08 -2.55
C GLU A 202 9.41 13.37 -2.55
N TRP A 203 9.07 14.61 -2.90
CA TRP A 203 7.72 15.18 -2.79
C TRP A 203 6.59 14.33 -3.40
N TYR A 204 6.85 13.60 -4.49
CA TYR A 204 5.81 12.77 -5.14
C TYR A 204 5.51 11.51 -4.32
N ALA A 205 6.50 10.97 -3.59
CA ALA A 205 6.31 9.90 -2.64
C ALA A 205 5.55 10.40 -1.41
N ASP A 206 5.84 11.62 -0.95
CA ASP A 206 5.12 12.27 0.16
C ASP A 206 3.65 12.50 -0.17
N LEU A 207 3.34 12.98 -1.38
CA LEU A 207 1.96 13.17 -1.84
C LEU A 207 1.21 11.84 -1.91
N TRP A 208 1.84 10.80 -2.44
CA TRP A 208 1.25 9.47 -2.48
C TRP A 208 0.97 8.92 -1.07
N LEU A 209 1.96 9.01 -0.17
CA LEU A 209 1.80 8.59 1.22
C LEU A 209 0.69 9.38 1.91
N THR A 210 0.58 10.68 1.64
CA THR A 210 -0.48 11.54 2.18
C THR A 210 -1.86 11.01 1.77
N ILE A 211 -2.07 10.68 0.50
CA ILE A 211 -3.33 10.11 0.02
C ILE A 211 -3.62 8.78 0.73
N VAL A 212 -2.63 7.88 0.82
CA VAL A 212 -2.76 6.60 1.52
C VAL A 212 -3.16 6.81 2.99
N TRP A 213 -2.55 7.78 3.67
CA TRP A 213 -2.85 8.08 5.07
C TRP A 213 -4.21 8.72 5.30
N VAL A 214 -4.66 9.60 4.41
CA VAL A 214 -6.03 10.12 4.46
C VAL A 214 -7.04 8.97 4.33
N VAL A 215 -6.84 8.05 3.38
CA VAL A 215 -7.74 6.89 3.22
C VAL A 215 -7.70 5.97 4.44
N TYR A 216 -6.53 5.72 5.02
CA TYR A 216 -6.39 4.96 6.27
C TYR A 216 -7.18 5.60 7.42
N LEU A 217 -7.02 6.92 7.63
CA LEU A 217 -7.74 7.65 8.67
C LEU A 217 -9.25 7.52 8.47
N LEU A 218 -9.73 7.70 7.24
CA LEU A 218 -11.14 7.56 6.89
C LEU A 218 -11.65 6.14 7.15
N VAL A 219 -10.90 5.11 6.77
CA VAL A 219 -11.25 3.70 7.06
C VAL A 219 -11.33 3.46 8.57
N TYR A 220 -10.36 3.97 9.33
CA TYR A 220 -10.30 3.77 10.78
C TYR A 220 -11.48 4.46 11.49
N ILE A 221 -11.70 5.76 11.23
CA ILE A 221 -12.80 6.53 11.81
C ILE A 221 -14.15 5.95 11.39
N ALA A 222 -14.35 5.66 10.10
CA ALA A 222 -15.61 5.09 9.62
C ALA A 222 -15.89 3.68 10.18
N THR A 223 -14.86 2.94 10.61
CA THR A 223 -15.04 1.67 11.33
C THR A 223 -15.49 1.93 12.77
N ILE A 224 -14.92 2.92 13.45
CA ILE A 224 -15.33 3.33 14.81
C ILE A 224 -16.76 3.87 14.83
N MET A 225 -17.15 4.65 13.82
CA MET A 225 -18.52 5.19 13.70
C MET A 225 -19.60 4.11 13.54
N LYS A 226 -19.21 2.86 13.26
CA LYS A 226 -20.10 1.69 13.12
C LYS A 226 -20.12 0.79 14.36
N ARG A 227 -19.46 1.21 15.44
CA ARG A 227 -19.42 0.48 16.72
C ARG A 227 -20.80 0.34 17.35
#